data_AF-A0A538SPP5-F1
#
_entry.id   AF-A0A538SPP5-F1
#
_cell.length_a   1.000
_cell.length_b   1.000
_cell.length_c   1.000
_cell.angle_alpha   90.00
_cell.angle_beta   90.00
_cell.angle_gamma   90.00
#
_symmetry.space_group_name_H-M   'P 1'
#
loop_
_entity.id
_entity.type
_entity.pdbx_description
1 polymer ?
#
loop_
_entity_poly.entity_id
_entity_poly.type
_entity_poly.pdbx_seq_one_letter_code
_entity_poly.pdbx_strand_id
1 'polypeptide(L)'
;MAEGRLHLTAVNLLAPYLTPENAEALLKAAAHRTKSEIEQLLAESFPRSETLALVQALPSSPPLPEDQRPPVPPQTCASDGVGVTRGVAPEQVPLAPRSNTTPVAPERFLVQFTFGKTEHDDLQYAQALLSHVIPSGDIARVIARALKALISQQEKRKLGATSKPRPSPRRATSERHIPAHVRHAVWERDGGQCTFTSPDGHRCPARTLLQFDHVDPVALGGQATVDGVRLLCAVHNQYAAECAFGSQFMANKREEARRARAETRAAAARREAEAREAAAAAERAKELDVVPALRNLGFRADQARLAAAHCDSTVPDGPLEERLRTALRFLAPPARRWRPVPNGLAPAP
;
A
#
# COMPACT_ATOMS: atom_id res chain seq x y z
N MET A 1 -24.78 -7.54 28.55
CA MET A 1 -24.41 -8.13 27.25
C MET A 1 -25.55 -8.91 26.60
N ALA A 2 -26.39 -9.61 27.37
CA ALA A 2 -27.53 -10.37 26.84
C ALA A 2 -28.59 -9.52 26.08
N GLU A 3 -28.68 -8.22 26.34
CA GLU A 3 -29.67 -7.30 25.72
C GLU A 3 -29.07 -6.34 24.69
N GLY A 4 -27.82 -6.52 24.24
CA GLY A 4 -27.21 -5.67 23.19
C GLY A 4 -26.91 -4.20 23.57
N ARG A 5 -27.18 -3.79 24.81
CA ARG A 5 -27.01 -2.40 25.30
C ARG A 5 -25.54 -1.90 25.31
N LEU A 6 -24.57 -2.79 25.41
CA LEU A 6 -23.13 -2.50 25.45
C LEU A 6 -22.33 -3.58 24.70
N HIS A 7 -21.32 -3.18 23.93
CA HIS A 7 -20.38 -4.10 23.26
C HIS A 7 -19.21 -4.49 24.18
N LEU A 8 -18.56 -5.63 23.91
CA LEU A 8 -17.48 -6.17 24.77
C LEU A 8 -16.32 -5.18 24.93
N THR A 9 -16.02 -4.40 23.90
CA THR A 9 -14.99 -3.35 23.94
C THR A 9 -15.37 -2.21 24.89
N ALA A 10 -16.65 -1.84 24.98
CA ALA A 10 -17.14 -0.84 25.94
C ALA A 10 -16.89 -1.28 27.38
N VAL A 11 -17.19 -2.54 27.71
CA VAL A 11 -17.02 -3.06 29.08
C VAL A 11 -15.55 -3.00 29.50
N ASN A 12 -14.62 -3.37 28.61
CA ASN A 12 -13.19 -3.30 28.89
C ASN A 12 -12.68 -1.86 29.04
N LEU A 13 -13.24 -0.88 28.33
CA LEU A 13 -12.87 0.53 28.44
C LEU A 13 -13.39 1.16 29.74
N LEU A 14 -14.59 0.78 30.19
CA LEU A 14 -15.23 1.33 31.39
C LEU A 14 -14.70 0.69 32.67
N ALA A 15 -14.30 -0.58 32.64
CA ALA A 15 -13.88 -1.36 33.82
C ALA A 15 -12.89 -0.64 34.76
N PRO A 16 -11.87 0.10 34.29
CA PRO A 16 -10.92 0.81 35.16
C PRO A 16 -11.52 2.02 35.89
N TYR A 17 -12.69 2.51 35.46
CA TYR A 17 -13.32 3.74 35.96
C TYR A 17 -14.64 3.47 36.72
N LEU A 18 -15.07 2.20 36.80
CA LEU A 18 -16.28 1.81 37.52
C LEU A 18 -16.00 1.73 39.03
N THR A 19 -16.65 2.61 39.78
CA THR A 19 -16.75 2.57 41.25
C THR A 19 -18.21 2.27 41.62
N PRO A 20 -18.49 1.70 42.81
CA PRO A 20 -19.86 1.41 43.22
C PRO A 20 -20.78 2.64 43.22
N GLU A 21 -20.22 3.84 43.36
CA GLU A 21 -20.95 5.12 43.37
C GLU A 21 -21.28 5.65 41.96
N ASN A 22 -20.50 5.30 40.93
CA ASN A 22 -20.66 5.83 39.57
C ASN A 22 -21.15 4.79 38.53
N ALA A 23 -21.15 3.51 38.90
CA ALA A 23 -21.33 2.41 37.95
C ALA A 23 -22.66 2.48 37.20
N GLU A 24 -23.77 2.74 37.88
CA GLU A 24 -25.10 2.80 37.24
C GLU A 24 -25.19 3.96 36.24
N ALA A 25 -24.73 5.15 36.63
CA ALA A 25 -24.76 6.34 35.79
C ALA A 25 -23.85 6.19 34.56
N LEU A 26 -22.63 5.67 34.75
CA LEU A 26 -21.62 5.51 33.70
C LEU A 26 -22.03 4.42 32.68
N LEU A 27 -22.60 3.30 33.15
CA LEU A 27 -23.12 2.24 32.28
C LEU A 27 -24.34 2.70 31.48
N LYS A 28 -25.24 3.48 32.09
CA LYS A 28 -26.40 4.07 31.40
C LYS A 28 -25.97 5.06 30.32
N ALA A 29 -24.98 5.90 30.60
CA ALA A 29 -24.49 6.91 29.67
C ALA A 29 -23.70 6.32 28.48
N ALA A 30 -23.05 5.17 28.67
CA ALA A 30 -22.31 4.45 27.62
C ALA A 30 -23.19 3.54 26.74
N ALA A 31 -24.45 3.32 27.11
CA ALA A 31 -25.35 2.44 26.36
C ALA A 31 -25.55 2.94 24.91
N HIS A 32 -25.51 2.01 23.95
CA HIS A 32 -25.66 2.28 22.51
C HIS A 32 -24.62 3.24 21.88
N ARG A 33 -23.57 3.60 22.61
CA ARG A 33 -22.49 4.46 22.09
C ARG A 33 -21.41 3.66 21.37
N THR A 34 -20.85 4.27 20.33
CA THR A 34 -19.68 3.78 19.62
C THR A 34 -18.44 3.83 20.52
N LYS A 35 -17.40 3.07 20.16
CA LYS A 35 -16.14 3.06 20.91
C LYS A 35 -15.57 4.47 21.14
N SER A 36 -15.53 5.30 20.11
CA SER A 36 -14.99 6.67 20.19
C SER A 36 -15.81 7.58 21.10
N GLU A 37 -17.14 7.44 21.09
CA GLU A 37 -18.01 8.22 21.97
C GLU A 37 -17.87 7.81 23.45
N ILE A 38 -17.57 6.54 23.71
CA ILE A 38 -17.28 6.04 25.06
C ILE A 38 -15.90 6.55 25.53
N GLU A 39 -14.90 6.56 24.66
CA GLU A 39 -13.59 7.16 24.96
C GLU A 39 -13.72 8.66 25.27
N GLN A 40 -14.57 9.38 24.54
CA GLN A 40 -14.87 10.79 24.81
C GLN A 40 -15.58 11.00 26.15
N LEU A 41 -16.61 10.21 26.46
CA LEU A 41 -17.31 10.25 27.75
C LEU A 41 -16.35 10.04 28.93
N LEU A 42 -15.40 9.11 28.77
CA LEU A 42 -14.36 8.86 29.78
C LEU A 42 -13.38 10.02 29.90
N ALA A 43 -12.97 10.66 28.81
CA ALA A 43 -12.09 11.82 28.88
C ALA A 43 -12.75 13.08 29.48
N GLU A 44 -14.06 13.26 29.25
CA GLU A 44 -14.86 14.31 29.91
C GLU A 44 -14.97 14.07 31.42
N SER A 45 -15.14 12.81 31.82
CA SER A 45 -15.32 12.42 33.23
C SER A 45 -14.01 12.28 34.00
N PHE A 46 -12.90 11.96 33.32
CA PHE A 46 -11.59 11.64 33.91
C PHE A 46 -10.43 12.23 33.08
N PRO A 47 -10.26 13.57 33.06
CA PRO A 47 -9.19 14.22 32.29
C PRO A 47 -7.80 13.86 32.84
N ARG A 48 -6.84 13.54 31.95
CA ARG A 48 -5.45 13.22 32.34
C ARG A 48 -4.58 14.48 32.30
N SER A 49 -3.70 14.66 33.29
CA SER A 49 -2.72 15.76 33.32
C SER A 49 -1.69 15.58 32.21
N GLU A 50 -1.53 16.60 31.35
CA GLU A 50 -0.68 16.59 30.15
C GLU A 50 0.82 16.68 30.48
N THR A 51 1.66 15.75 29.97
CA THR A 51 3.10 15.99 29.80
C THR A 51 3.61 15.54 28.43
N LEU A 52 3.96 16.56 27.64
CA LEU A 52 5.02 16.72 26.64
C LEU A 52 5.10 15.86 25.37
N ALA A 53 5.34 16.60 24.28
CA ALA A 53 5.75 16.12 22.97
C ALA A 53 7.08 15.37 23.07
N LEU A 54 7.07 14.08 22.70
CA LEU A 54 8.29 13.33 22.43
C LEU A 54 8.33 12.97 20.94
N VAL A 55 8.99 13.83 20.16
CA VAL A 55 9.68 13.35 18.96
C VAL A 55 11.00 12.77 19.46
N GLN A 56 11.04 11.46 19.66
CA GLN A 56 12.28 10.75 19.99
C GLN A 56 12.64 9.86 18.80
N ALA A 57 13.80 10.11 18.20
CA ALA A 57 14.38 9.19 17.23
C ALA A 57 14.79 7.92 17.97
N LEU A 58 14.19 6.78 17.60
CA LEU A 58 14.60 5.47 18.08
C LEU A 58 15.68 4.91 17.13
N PRO A 59 16.86 4.49 17.63
CA PRO A 59 17.85 3.83 16.80
C PRO A 59 17.30 2.47 16.34
N SER A 60 17.47 2.15 15.06
CA SER A 60 17.22 0.80 14.54
C SER A 60 18.32 -0.14 15.03
N SER A 61 17.97 -1.20 15.74
CA SER A 61 18.94 -2.24 16.13
C SER A 61 19.46 -2.99 14.90
N PRO A 62 20.77 -3.21 14.76
CA PRO A 62 21.30 -4.08 13.71
C PRO A 62 21.03 -5.57 14.04
N PRO A 63 20.86 -6.44 13.04
CA PRO A 63 20.69 -7.87 13.27
C PRO A 63 22.00 -8.48 13.83
N LEU A 64 21.88 -9.26 14.91
CA LEU A 64 22.99 -10.01 15.50
C LEU A 64 23.31 -11.26 14.64
N PRO A 65 24.58 -11.69 14.56
CA PRO A 65 24.98 -12.85 13.78
C PRO A 65 24.52 -14.17 14.40
N GLU A 66 24.05 -15.09 13.56
CA GLU A 66 23.89 -16.52 13.89
C GLU A 66 25.26 -17.13 14.19
N ASP A 67 25.43 -17.76 15.36
CA ASP A 67 26.32 -18.91 15.43
C ASP A 67 26.06 -19.86 16.61
N GLN A 68 25.92 -21.14 16.23
CA GLN A 68 26.34 -22.38 16.90
C GLN A 68 25.81 -22.74 18.30
N ARG A 69 24.97 -23.80 18.33
CA ARG A 69 25.09 -24.85 19.37
C ARG A 69 25.23 -26.24 18.73
N PRO A 70 26.13 -27.10 19.25
CA PRO A 70 26.37 -28.45 18.73
C PRO A 70 25.33 -29.48 19.24
N PRO A 71 25.30 -30.71 18.68
CA PRO A 71 24.15 -31.62 18.81
C PRO A 71 24.44 -32.90 19.67
N VAL A 72 23.37 -33.67 19.95
CA VAL A 72 23.31 -35.16 20.20
C VAL A 72 23.38 -35.63 21.69
N PRO A 73 22.71 -36.73 22.14
CA PRO A 73 21.35 -37.27 21.82
C PRO A 73 20.67 -38.01 23.05
N PRO A 74 19.85 -39.09 22.92
CA PRO A 74 18.54 -39.19 23.60
C PRO A 74 18.49 -40.21 24.75
N GLN A 75 17.51 -40.09 25.66
CA GLN A 75 17.11 -41.22 26.50
C GLN A 75 15.59 -41.36 26.57
N THR A 76 15.22 -42.63 26.62
CA THR A 76 13.97 -43.31 26.24
C THR A 76 12.83 -43.25 27.27
N CYS A 77 11.61 -43.36 26.73
CA CYS A 77 10.36 -44.01 27.21
C CYS A 77 10.36 -44.66 28.61
N ALA A 78 9.28 -44.72 29.39
CA ALA A 78 7.84 -44.58 29.17
C ALA A 78 7.09 -44.53 30.53
N SER A 79 5.90 -43.90 30.58
CA SER A 79 4.61 -44.48 31.07
C SER A 79 3.62 -43.41 31.55
N ASP A 80 2.47 -43.44 30.88
CA ASP A 80 1.08 -43.23 31.33
C ASP A 80 0.71 -42.16 32.36
N GLY A 81 -0.19 -41.24 31.95
CA GLY A 81 -1.12 -40.58 32.87
C GLY A 81 -1.51 -39.14 32.51
N VAL A 82 -2.54 -38.99 31.69
CA VAL A 82 -3.50 -37.86 31.67
C VAL A 82 -2.90 -36.45 31.60
N GLY A 83 -2.64 -35.99 30.38
CA GLY A 83 -2.19 -34.62 30.09
C GLY A 83 -3.30 -33.58 30.26
N VAL A 84 -3.16 -32.73 31.28
CA VAL A 84 -3.68 -31.35 31.28
C VAL A 84 -2.60 -30.49 30.64
N THR A 85 -2.74 -30.17 29.35
CA THR A 85 -1.81 -29.28 28.65
C THR A 85 -2.17 -27.82 28.89
N ARG A 86 -1.47 -27.22 29.84
CA ARG A 86 -1.34 -25.77 29.98
C ARG A 86 -0.22 -25.29 29.04
N GLY A 87 -0.60 -24.45 28.08
CA GLY A 87 0.21 -23.33 27.59
C GLY A 87 1.37 -23.61 26.63
N VAL A 88 1.14 -23.33 25.35
CA VAL A 88 2.12 -22.62 24.51
C VAL A 88 1.35 -21.55 23.75
N ALA A 89 1.57 -20.28 24.12
CA ALA A 89 1.06 -19.13 23.38
C ALA A 89 1.82 -19.03 22.05
N PRO A 90 1.15 -18.76 20.91
CA PRO A 90 1.85 -18.52 19.65
C PRO A 90 2.71 -17.26 19.78
N GLU A 91 3.92 -17.38 19.27
CA GLU A 91 4.92 -16.34 19.10
C GLU A 91 4.28 -15.07 18.53
N GLN A 92 4.32 -13.99 19.30
CA GLN A 92 3.76 -12.71 18.90
C GLN A 92 4.65 -12.12 17.80
N VAL A 93 4.16 -12.19 16.56
CA VAL A 93 4.64 -11.34 15.47
C VAL A 93 4.64 -9.89 15.98
N PRO A 94 5.74 -9.11 15.82
CA PRO A 94 5.77 -7.72 16.26
C PRO A 94 4.60 -6.96 15.60
N LEU A 95 3.62 -6.61 16.43
CA LEU A 95 2.49 -5.82 16.01
C LEU A 95 3.04 -4.47 15.55
N ALA A 96 2.88 -4.15 14.26
CA ALA A 96 3.26 -2.86 13.71
C ALA A 96 2.77 -1.73 14.65
N PRO A 97 3.60 -0.71 14.94
CA PRO A 97 3.24 0.35 15.88
C PRO A 97 1.96 1.05 15.37
N ARG A 98 0.87 0.79 16.08
CA ARG A 98 -0.45 1.36 15.82
C ARG A 98 -0.46 2.80 16.29
N SER A 99 -0.86 3.72 15.42
CA SER A 99 -1.16 5.09 15.81
C SER A 99 -2.28 5.10 16.85
N ASN A 100 -2.02 5.66 18.03
CA ASN A 100 -3.04 5.81 19.06
C ASN A 100 -3.49 7.26 19.11
N THR A 101 -4.80 7.48 18.99
CA THR A 101 -5.44 8.77 19.27
C THR A 101 -6.25 8.59 20.53
N THR A 102 -5.80 9.17 21.63
CA THR A 102 -6.49 9.08 22.92
C THR A 102 -7.01 10.47 23.28
N PRO A 103 -8.31 10.62 23.59
CA PRO A 103 -8.81 11.88 24.12
C PRO A 103 -8.18 12.14 25.50
N VAL A 104 -7.58 13.31 25.69
CA VAL A 104 -6.84 13.66 26.93
C VAL A 104 -7.64 14.64 27.79
N ALA A 105 -8.37 15.55 27.14
CA ALA A 105 -9.30 16.50 27.73
C ALA A 105 -10.37 16.90 26.69
N PRO A 106 -11.46 17.60 27.06
CA PRO A 106 -12.39 18.15 26.09
C PRO A 106 -11.66 18.94 24.98
N GLU A 107 -11.99 18.66 23.72
CA GLU A 107 -11.37 19.27 22.52
C GLU A 107 -9.84 19.06 22.36
N ARG A 108 -9.21 18.20 23.16
CA ARG A 108 -7.77 17.90 23.08
C ARG A 108 -7.50 16.41 22.95
N PHE A 109 -6.79 16.07 21.88
CA PHE A 109 -6.47 14.69 21.53
C PHE A 109 -4.96 14.55 21.44
N LEU A 110 -4.39 13.57 22.15
CA LEU A 110 -3.00 13.18 21.97
C LEU A 110 -2.92 12.22 20.79
N VAL A 111 -2.10 12.58 19.81
CA VAL A 111 -1.82 11.75 18.65
C VAL A 111 -0.36 11.33 18.70
N GLN A 112 -0.12 10.02 18.84
CA GLN A 112 1.23 9.44 18.82
C GLN A 112 1.35 8.46 17.67
N PHE A 113 2.34 8.67 16.81
CA PHE A 113 2.71 7.75 15.72
C PHE A 113 4.22 7.85 15.48
N THR A 114 4.76 6.85 14.78
CA THR A 114 6.15 6.79 14.35
C THR A 114 6.23 6.99 12.84
N PHE A 115 7.16 7.83 12.38
CA PHE A 115 7.45 8.00 10.94
C PHE A 115 8.65 7.16 10.53
N GLY A 116 8.64 6.66 9.29
CA GLY A 116 9.87 6.22 8.63
C GLY A 116 10.73 7.41 8.21
N LYS A 117 11.92 7.13 7.68
CA LYS A 117 12.86 8.19 7.27
C LYS A 117 12.27 9.10 6.19
N THR A 118 11.62 8.53 5.18
CA THR A 118 11.02 9.29 4.08
C THR A 118 9.93 10.24 4.59
N GLU A 119 9.03 9.78 5.45
CA GLU A 119 7.94 10.61 5.96
C GLU A 119 8.45 11.71 6.92
N HIS A 120 9.52 11.41 7.65
CA HIS A 120 10.22 12.41 8.47
C HIS A 120 10.87 13.49 7.59
N ASP A 121 11.55 13.10 6.51
CA ASP A 121 12.16 14.04 5.57
C ASP A 121 11.08 14.90 4.87
N ASP A 122 9.94 14.31 4.50
CA ASP A 122 8.77 15.04 3.98
C ASP A 122 8.22 16.06 4.99
N LEU A 123 8.14 15.71 6.27
CA LEU A 123 7.70 16.62 7.33
C LEU A 123 8.67 17.80 7.51
N GLN A 124 9.97 17.53 7.52
CA GLN A 124 10.99 18.58 7.60
C GLN A 124 10.94 19.51 6.40
N TYR A 125 10.78 18.94 5.20
CA TYR A 125 10.63 19.73 3.97
C TYR A 125 9.37 20.59 4.01
N ALA A 126 8.24 20.05 4.49
CA ALA A 126 7.01 20.82 4.67
C ALA A 126 7.16 21.96 5.70
N GLN A 127 7.88 21.74 6.80
CA GLN A 127 8.21 22.78 7.77
C GLN A 127 9.04 23.90 7.13
N ALA A 128 10.06 23.56 6.35
CA ALA A 128 10.90 24.54 5.66
C ALA A 128 10.09 25.39 4.67
N LEU A 129 9.22 24.76 3.87
CA LEU A 129 8.32 25.47 2.93
C LEU A 129 7.34 26.40 3.65
N LEU A 130 6.89 26.01 4.85
CA LEU A 130 5.94 26.79 5.64
C LEU A 130 6.63 27.78 6.59
N SER A 131 7.95 27.91 6.59
CA SER A 131 8.71 28.73 7.55
C SER A 131 8.26 30.20 7.60
N HIS A 132 7.86 30.79 6.47
CA HIS A 132 7.32 32.16 6.44
C HIS A 132 5.90 32.28 7.03
N VAL A 133 5.13 31.19 7.03
CA VAL A 133 3.75 31.14 7.53
C VAL A 133 3.69 30.63 8.97
N ILE A 134 4.61 29.75 9.35
CA ILE A 134 4.78 29.15 10.67
C ILE A 134 6.27 29.25 11.04
N PRO A 135 6.74 30.41 11.52
CA PRO A 135 8.15 30.59 11.88
C PRO A 135 8.65 29.64 12.98
N SER A 136 7.76 29.20 13.86
CA SER A 136 8.09 28.25 14.93
C SER A 136 8.32 26.82 14.44
N GLY A 137 7.92 26.49 13.20
CA GLY A 137 7.92 25.11 12.71
C GLY A 137 6.98 24.17 13.46
N ASP A 138 6.03 24.69 14.25
CA ASP A 138 5.13 23.88 15.09
C ASP A 138 4.40 22.81 14.26
N ILE A 139 4.71 21.54 14.56
CA ILE A 139 4.22 20.36 13.85
C ILE A 139 2.70 20.29 13.90
N ALA A 140 2.06 20.64 15.03
CA ALA A 140 0.61 20.60 15.15
C ALA A 140 -0.06 21.55 14.14
N ARG A 141 0.51 22.75 13.94
CA ARG A 141 0.04 23.73 12.96
C ARG A 141 0.32 23.30 11.52
N VAL A 142 1.47 22.67 11.25
CA VAL A 142 1.80 22.10 9.94
C VAL A 142 0.78 21.01 9.58
N ILE A 143 0.56 20.05 10.48
CA ILE A 143 -0.41 18.96 10.31
C ILE A 143 -1.83 19.53 10.14
N ALA A 144 -2.24 20.51 10.95
CA ALA A 144 -3.57 21.13 10.83
C ALA A 144 -3.79 21.76 9.44
N ARG A 145 -2.77 22.42 8.86
CA ARG A 145 -2.85 22.95 7.48
C ARG A 145 -2.88 21.83 6.45
N ALA A 146 -2.06 20.81 6.61
CA ALA A 146 -2.03 19.65 5.72
C ALA A 146 -3.38 18.93 5.69
N LEU A 147 -4.02 18.73 6.84
CA LEU A 147 -5.36 18.13 6.95
C LEU A 147 -6.41 18.97 6.22
N LYS A 148 -6.43 20.30 6.40
CA LYS A 148 -7.36 21.19 5.68
C LYS A 148 -7.17 21.13 4.17
N ALA A 149 -5.92 21.09 3.71
CA ALA A 149 -5.58 20.96 2.30
C ALA A 149 -6.01 19.59 1.74
N LEU A 150 -5.75 18.51 2.47
CA LEU A 150 -6.13 17.15 2.09
C LEU A 150 -7.65 17.01 2.02
N ILE A 151 -8.39 17.51 3.02
CA ILE A 151 -9.87 17.52 3.03
C ILE A 151 -10.38 18.24 1.78
N SER A 152 -9.90 19.46 1.52
CA SER A 152 -10.30 20.25 0.33
C SER A 152 -10.01 19.51 -0.98
N GLN A 153 -8.86 18.82 -1.07
CA GLN A 153 -8.50 18.02 -2.24
C GLN A 153 -9.40 16.79 -2.39
N GLN A 154 -9.75 16.13 -1.29
CA GLN A 154 -10.64 14.97 -1.30
C GLN A 154 -12.09 15.36 -1.59
N GLU A 155 -12.59 16.50 -1.11
CA GLU A 155 -13.91 17.03 -1.46
C GLU A 155 -13.99 17.33 -2.96
N LYS A 156 -12.96 17.97 -3.53
CA LYS A 156 -12.84 18.15 -4.99
C LYS A 156 -12.90 16.83 -5.75
N ARG A 157 -12.11 15.83 -5.35
CA ARG A 157 -12.01 14.53 -6.04
C ARG A 157 -13.27 13.67 -5.85
N LYS A 158 -13.83 13.62 -4.65
CA LYS A 158 -14.96 12.74 -4.29
C LYS A 158 -16.32 13.36 -4.54
N LEU A 159 -16.45 14.68 -4.47
CA LEU A 159 -17.75 15.35 -4.58
C LEU A 159 -17.85 16.17 -5.86
N GLY A 160 -16.72 16.43 -6.52
CA GLY A 160 -16.69 17.39 -7.62
C GLY A 160 -16.87 18.83 -7.14
N ALA A 161 -16.63 19.09 -5.85
CA ALA A 161 -16.74 20.42 -5.25
C ALA A 161 -15.75 21.38 -5.93
N THR A 162 -16.24 22.23 -6.83
CA THR A 162 -15.44 23.25 -7.52
C THR A 162 -16.16 24.58 -7.45
N SER A 163 -15.42 25.65 -7.16
CA SER A 163 -15.94 27.01 -7.13
C SER A 163 -16.32 27.54 -8.52
N LYS A 164 -15.85 26.90 -9.59
CA LYS A 164 -16.17 27.27 -10.97
C LYS A 164 -16.51 26.02 -11.79
N PRO A 165 -17.77 25.54 -11.74
CA PRO A 165 -18.21 24.43 -12.56
C PRO A 165 -18.16 24.84 -14.04
N ARG A 166 -17.49 24.03 -14.86
CA ARG A 166 -17.53 24.21 -16.31
C ARG A 166 -18.77 23.47 -16.84
N PRO A 167 -19.59 24.08 -17.70
CA PRO A 167 -20.69 23.35 -18.34
C PRO A 167 -20.09 22.16 -19.09
N SER A 168 -20.52 20.95 -18.76
CA SER A 168 -20.08 19.74 -19.45
C SER A 168 -20.77 19.68 -20.81
N PRO A 169 -20.03 19.73 -21.94
CA PRO A 169 -20.65 19.73 -23.26
C PRO A 169 -20.82 18.31 -23.83
N ARG A 170 -20.62 17.24 -23.04
CA ARG A 170 -20.72 15.86 -23.54
C ARG A 170 -21.69 15.03 -22.71
N ARG A 171 -22.64 14.42 -23.40
CA ARG A 171 -23.53 13.37 -22.87
C ARG A 171 -22.64 12.29 -22.25
N ALA A 172 -22.90 11.93 -21.00
CA ALA A 172 -22.15 10.87 -20.33
C ALA A 172 -22.24 9.59 -21.18
N THR A 173 -21.12 8.92 -21.40
CA THR A 173 -21.04 7.69 -22.23
C THR A 173 -21.60 6.47 -21.52
N SER A 174 -21.93 6.57 -20.23
CA SER A 174 -22.46 5.48 -19.41
C SER A 174 -23.59 5.98 -18.52
N GLU A 175 -24.69 5.24 -18.52
CA GLU A 175 -25.84 5.44 -17.62
C GLU A 175 -25.47 5.32 -16.13
N ARG A 176 -24.35 4.63 -15.81
CA ARG A 176 -23.85 4.51 -14.43
C ARG A 176 -23.05 5.72 -13.95
N HIS A 177 -22.71 6.65 -14.85
CA HIS A 177 -21.90 7.80 -14.47
C HIS A 177 -22.76 8.84 -13.76
N ILE A 178 -22.46 9.11 -12.49
CA ILE A 178 -23.12 10.15 -11.70
C ILE A 178 -22.37 11.47 -11.90
N PRO A 179 -23.02 12.51 -12.48
CA PRO A 179 -22.38 13.80 -12.71
C PRO A 179 -21.87 14.45 -11.42
N ALA A 180 -20.80 15.23 -11.52
CA ALA A 180 -20.18 15.93 -10.38
C ALA A 180 -21.19 16.80 -9.60
N HIS A 181 -22.04 17.56 -10.29
CA HIS A 181 -23.04 18.41 -9.63
C HIS A 181 -24.08 17.60 -8.83
N VAL A 182 -24.46 16.41 -9.31
CA VAL A 182 -25.36 15.49 -8.60
C VAL A 182 -24.66 14.92 -7.37
N ARG A 183 -23.40 14.49 -7.50
CA ARG A 183 -22.61 13.98 -6.35
C ARG A 183 -22.49 15.03 -5.24
N HIS A 184 -22.22 16.28 -5.61
CA HIS A 184 -22.14 17.39 -4.68
C HIS A 184 -23.49 17.63 -3.97
N ALA A 185 -24.57 17.78 -4.73
CA ALA A 185 -25.90 18.04 -4.19
C ALA A 185 -26.39 16.90 -3.27
N VAL A 186 -26.18 15.64 -3.66
CA VAL A 186 -26.53 14.47 -2.84
C VAL A 186 -25.68 14.42 -1.56
N TRP A 187 -24.40 14.75 -1.63
CA TRP A 187 -23.55 14.75 -0.45
C TRP A 187 -23.96 15.80 0.58
N GLU A 188 -24.30 17.01 0.11
CA GLU A 188 -24.79 18.10 0.93
C GLU A 188 -26.16 17.75 1.54
N ARG A 189 -27.11 17.29 0.72
CA ARG A 189 -28.44 16.83 1.15
C ARG A 189 -28.34 15.75 2.23
N ASP A 190 -27.49 14.76 2.02
CA ASP A 190 -27.34 13.61 2.91
C ASP A 190 -26.39 13.91 4.08
N GLY A 191 -25.78 15.10 4.12
CA GLY A 191 -24.86 15.52 5.17
C GLY A 191 -23.64 14.61 5.32
N GLY A 192 -23.18 13.97 4.24
CA GLY A 192 -22.08 13.01 4.28
C GLY A 192 -22.31 11.83 5.22
N GLN A 193 -23.54 11.32 5.28
CA GLN A 193 -23.95 10.21 6.15
C GLN A 193 -24.84 9.24 5.38
N CYS A 194 -24.78 7.96 5.73
CA CYS A 194 -25.66 6.94 5.17
C CYS A 194 -27.14 7.29 5.40
N THR A 195 -27.98 7.25 4.36
CA THR A 195 -29.42 7.56 4.42
C THR A 195 -30.30 6.39 4.83
N PHE A 196 -29.75 5.17 4.90
CA PHE A 196 -30.48 4.01 5.41
C PHE A 196 -31.05 4.27 6.81
N THR A 197 -32.33 4.01 6.97
CA THR A 197 -33.06 4.02 8.24
C THR A 197 -33.44 2.60 8.61
N SER A 198 -33.15 2.19 9.85
CA SER A 198 -33.61 0.92 10.38
C SER A 198 -35.15 0.86 10.43
N PRO A 199 -35.75 -0.34 10.57
CA PRO A 199 -37.19 -0.46 10.82
C PRO A 199 -37.67 0.34 12.03
N ASP A 200 -36.81 0.52 13.05
CA ASP A 200 -37.08 1.32 14.24
C ASP A 200 -36.92 2.84 14.03
N GLY A 201 -36.66 3.28 12.79
CA GLY A 201 -36.53 4.69 12.41
C GLY A 201 -35.15 5.31 12.63
N HIS A 202 -34.15 4.53 13.05
CA HIS A 202 -32.81 5.06 13.30
C HIS A 202 -31.99 5.16 12.01
N ARG A 203 -31.53 6.37 11.70
CA ARG A 203 -30.61 6.59 10.59
C ARG A 203 -29.22 6.05 10.93
N CYS A 204 -28.62 5.31 10.00
CA CYS A 204 -27.28 4.78 10.17
C CYS A 204 -26.25 5.91 10.44
N PRO A 205 -25.44 5.84 11.52
CA PRO A 205 -24.46 6.87 11.87
C PRO A 205 -23.20 6.84 10.99
N ALA A 206 -23.08 5.88 10.07
CA ALA A 206 -21.88 5.72 9.25
C ALA A 206 -21.63 6.94 8.35
N ARG A 207 -20.42 7.50 8.44
CA ARG A 207 -19.89 8.60 7.61
C ARG A 207 -18.68 8.16 6.77
N THR A 208 -18.25 6.92 6.93
CA THR A 208 -17.09 6.32 6.28
C THR A 208 -17.53 5.26 5.27
N LEU A 209 -16.67 5.00 4.28
CA LEU A 209 -16.94 4.03 3.21
C LEU A 209 -18.31 4.24 2.54
N LEU A 210 -18.70 5.51 2.38
CA LEU A 210 -19.94 5.88 1.70
C LEU A 210 -19.82 5.68 0.20
N GLN A 211 -20.93 5.25 -0.39
CA GLN A 211 -21.09 4.94 -1.79
C GLN A 211 -22.34 5.67 -2.29
N PHE A 212 -22.26 6.23 -3.49
CA PHE A 212 -23.42 6.75 -4.19
C PHE A 212 -24.20 5.56 -4.76
N ASP A 213 -25.39 5.35 -4.23
CA ASP A 213 -26.32 4.30 -4.63
C ASP A 213 -27.45 4.93 -5.46
N HIS A 214 -27.89 4.25 -6.51
CA HIS A 214 -29.09 4.68 -7.21
C HIS A 214 -30.30 4.09 -6.46
N VAL A 215 -31.27 4.94 -6.11
CA VAL A 215 -32.47 4.53 -5.37
C VAL A 215 -33.16 3.38 -6.12
N ASP A 216 -33.39 3.61 -7.41
CA ASP A 216 -33.70 2.55 -8.37
C ASP A 216 -32.40 2.13 -9.05
N PRO A 217 -32.01 0.84 -9.03
CA PRO A 217 -30.81 0.42 -9.72
C PRO A 217 -30.83 0.76 -11.22
N VAL A 218 -29.68 1.11 -11.78
CA VAL A 218 -29.54 1.42 -13.23
C VAL A 218 -30.07 0.29 -14.12
N ALA A 219 -29.89 -0.98 -13.71
CA ALA A 219 -30.40 -2.14 -14.45
C ALA A 219 -31.94 -2.18 -14.55
N LEU A 220 -32.65 -1.40 -13.73
CA LEU A 220 -34.10 -1.25 -13.71
C LEU A 220 -34.53 0.14 -14.23
N GLY A 221 -33.65 0.87 -14.91
CA GLY A 221 -33.94 2.18 -15.51
C GLY A 221 -33.65 3.39 -14.62
N GLY A 222 -33.05 3.18 -13.44
CA GLY A 222 -32.70 4.25 -12.51
C GLY A 222 -31.80 5.31 -13.11
N GLN A 223 -32.09 6.58 -12.78
CA GLN A 223 -31.39 7.75 -13.33
C GLN A 223 -30.49 8.41 -12.28
N ALA A 224 -29.35 8.94 -12.74
CA ALA A 224 -28.40 9.64 -11.88
C ALA A 224 -28.82 11.11 -11.64
N THR A 225 -30.02 11.33 -11.08
CA THR A 225 -30.50 12.66 -10.64
C THR A 225 -30.24 12.85 -9.14
N VAL A 226 -30.46 14.07 -8.63
CA VAL A 226 -30.33 14.34 -7.18
C VAL A 226 -31.27 13.45 -6.38
N ASP A 227 -32.52 13.28 -6.81
CA ASP A 227 -33.50 12.43 -6.12
C ASP A 227 -33.30 10.94 -6.41
N GLY A 228 -32.78 10.58 -7.58
CA GLY A 228 -32.52 9.20 -7.99
C GLY A 228 -31.27 8.58 -7.36
N VAL A 229 -30.48 9.36 -6.61
CA VAL A 229 -29.23 8.92 -5.98
C VAL A 229 -29.23 9.24 -4.49
N ARG A 230 -28.62 8.36 -3.68
CA ARG A 230 -28.47 8.50 -2.23
C ARG A 230 -27.10 8.04 -1.75
N LEU A 231 -26.70 8.44 -0.55
CA LEU A 231 -25.51 7.91 0.12
C LEU A 231 -25.85 6.70 1.00
N LEU A 232 -25.17 5.58 0.76
CA LEU A 232 -25.20 4.41 1.63
C LEU A 232 -23.78 4.03 2.07
N CYS A 233 -23.61 3.50 3.28
CA CYS A 233 -22.35 2.83 3.62
C CYS A 233 -22.23 1.53 2.83
N ALA A 234 -21.01 0.99 2.71
CA ALA A 234 -20.76 -0.23 1.95
C ALA A 234 -21.68 -1.41 2.36
N VAL A 235 -22.00 -1.54 3.66
CA VAL A 235 -22.89 -2.59 4.17
C VAL A 235 -24.33 -2.38 3.72
N HIS A 236 -24.88 -1.17 3.90
CA HIS A 236 -26.26 -0.89 3.49
C HIS A 236 -26.43 -0.82 1.98
N ASN A 237 -25.40 -0.42 1.24
CA ASN A 237 -25.40 -0.51 -0.23
C ASN A 237 -25.47 -1.97 -0.68
N GLN A 238 -24.72 -2.86 0.00
CA GLN A 238 -24.80 -4.28 -0.28
C GLN A 238 -26.16 -4.87 0.07
N TYR A 239 -26.73 -4.50 1.22
CA TYR A 239 -28.08 -4.90 1.61
C TYR A 239 -29.13 -4.44 0.60
N ALA A 240 -29.09 -3.17 0.17
CA ALA A 240 -30.00 -2.63 -0.84
C ALA A 240 -29.92 -3.41 -2.17
N ALA A 241 -28.70 -3.76 -2.60
CA ALA A 241 -28.52 -4.57 -3.79
C ALA A 241 -29.07 -6.00 -3.64
N GLU A 242 -28.95 -6.61 -2.45
CA GLU A 242 -29.51 -7.93 -2.17
C GLU A 242 -31.05 -7.90 -2.10
N CYS A 243 -31.65 -6.83 -1.58
CA CYS A 243 -33.10 -6.61 -1.65
C CYS A 243 -33.58 -6.44 -3.10
N ALA A 244 -32.84 -5.72 -3.93
CA ALA A 244 -33.24 -5.44 -5.32
C ALA A 244 -33.05 -6.64 -6.27
N PHE A 245 -31.98 -7.41 -6.12
CA PHE A 245 -31.59 -8.45 -7.08
C PHE A 245 -31.58 -9.88 -6.50
N GLY A 246 -31.75 -10.03 -5.19
CA GLY A 246 -31.65 -11.31 -4.49
C GLY A 246 -30.23 -11.63 -4.01
N SER A 247 -30.14 -12.21 -2.81
CA SER A 247 -28.88 -12.50 -2.13
C SER A 247 -27.99 -13.49 -2.89
N GLN A 248 -28.57 -14.56 -3.44
CA GLN A 248 -27.84 -15.57 -4.20
C GLN A 248 -27.25 -14.99 -5.50
N PHE A 249 -28.03 -14.19 -6.23
CA PHE A 249 -27.56 -13.53 -7.44
C PHE A 249 -26.37 -12.61 -7.13
N MET A 250 -26.48 -11.79 -6.10
CA MET A 250 -25.41 -10.89 -5.69
C MET A 250 -24.17 -11.64 -5.20
N ALA A 251 -24.34 -12.75 -4.47
CA ALA A 251 -23.24 -13.61 -4.05
C ALA A 251 -22.47 -14.18 -5.25
N ASN A 252 -23.18 -14.70 -6.25
CA ASN A 252 -22.56 -15.22 -7.47
C ASN A 252 -21.80 -14.13 -8.24
N LYS A 253 -22.39 -12.93 -8.39
CA LYS A 253 -21.72 -11.79 -9.04
C LYS A 253 -20.46 -11.35 -8.31
N ARG A 254 -20.45 -11.40 -6.97
CA ARG A 254 -19.24 -11.11 -6.18
C ARG A 254 -18.17 -12.18 -6.39
N GLU A 255 -18.55 -13.45 -6.46
CA GLU A 255 -17.62 -14.55 -6.71
C GLU A 255 -16.99 -14.45 -8.11
N GLU A 256 -17.82 -14.22 -9.15
CA GLU A 256 -17.36 -13.96 -10.52
C GLU A 256 -16.35 -12.80 -10.57
N ALA A 257 -16.66 -11.67 -9.92
CA ALA A 257 -15.77 -10.53 -9.86
C ALA A 257 -14.45 -10.85 -9.12
N ARG A 258 -14.50 -11.68 -8.08
CA ARG A 258 -13.29 -12.10 -7.33
C ARG A 258 -12.39 -12.98 -8.19
N ARG A 259 -12.97 -13.91 -8.96
CA ARG A 259 -12.24 -14.77 -9.92
C ARG A 259 -11.58 -13.94 -11.02
N ALA A 260 -12.33 -13.04 -11.66
CA ALA A 260 -11.78 -12.15 -12.69
C ALA A 260 -10.63 -11.27 -12.16
N ARG A 261 -10.73 -10.77 -10.92
CA ARG A 261 -9.63 -10.03 -10.27
C ARG A 261 -8.42 -10.91 -9.98
N ALA A 262 -8.63 -12.15 -9.56
CA ALA A 262 -7.54 -13.09 -9.33
C ALA A 262 -6.81 -13.43 -10.65
N GLU A 263 -7.56 -13.66 -11.73
CA GLU A 263 -7.02 -13.93 -13.06
C GLU A 263 -6.23 -12.75 -13.61
N THR A 264 -6.75 -11.53 -13.51
CA THR A 264 -6.05 -10.31 -13.94
C THR A 264 -4.77 -10.08 -13.13
N ARG A 265 -4.82 -10.27 -11.80
CA ARG A 265 -3.61 -10.21 -10.96
C ARG A 265 -2.59 -11.27 -11.34
N ALA A 266 -3.02 -12.51 -11.59
CA ALA A 266 -2.13 -13.58 -12.01
C ALA A 266 -1.51 -13.29 -13.39
N ALA A 267 -2.27 -12.73 -14.33
CA ALA A 267 -1.76 -12.30 -15.62
C ALA A 267 -0.74 -11.16 -15.49
N ALA A 268 -1.00 -10.18 -14.63
CA ALA A 268 -0.04 -9.11 -14.35
C ALA A 268 1.26 -9.66 -13.73
N ALA A 269 1.16 -10.57 -12.77
CA ALA A 269 2.32 -11.22 -12.17
C ALA A 269 3.13 -12.04 -13.18
N ARG A 270 2.47 -12.76 -14.10
CA ARG A 270 3.15 -13.48 -15.19
C ARG A 270 3.90 -12.51 -16.12
N ARG A 271 3.26 -11.42 -16.55
CA ARG A 271 3.91 -10.39 -17.36
C ARG A 271 5.11 -9.76 -16.66
N GLU A 272 5.00 -9.52 -15.36
CA GLU A 272 6.11 -9.00 -14.57
C GLU A 272 7.26 -10.01 -14.47
N ALA A 273 6.95 -11.29 -14.27
CA ALA A 273 7.96 -12.35 -14.26
C ALA A 273 8.66 -12.51 -15.63
N GLU A 274 7.89 -12.54 -16.72
CA GLU A 274 8.40 -12.57 -18.10
C GLU A 274 9.28 -11.34 -18.39
N ALA A 275 8.87 -10.16 -17.94
CA ALA A 275 9.66 -8.94 -18.10
C ALA A 275 10.98 -8.99 -17.30
N ARG A 276 10.96 -9.54 -16.09
CA ARG A 276 12.18 -9.74 -15.27
C ARG A 276 13.12 -10.75 -15.91
N GLU A 277 12.59 -11.86 -16.43
CA GLU A 277 13.37 -12.87 -17.15
C GLU A 277 13.99 -12.29 -18.43
N ALA A 278 13.20 -11.57 -19.22
CA ALA A 278 13.69 -10.88 -20.42
C ALA A 278 14.76 -9.83 -20.08
N ALA A 279 14.60 -9.07 -19.00
CA ALA A 279 15.61 -8.12 -18.54
C ALA A 279 16.91 -8.84 -18.10
N ALA A 280 16.80 -9.95 -17.37
CA ALA A 280 17.95 -10.75 -16.97
C ALA A 280 18.66 -11.40 -18.19
N ALA A 281 17.90 -11.89 -19.16
CA ALA A 281 18.44 -12.42 -20.41
C ALA A 281 19.13 -11.33 -21.25
N ALA A 282 18.54 -10.14 -21.34
CA ALA A 282 19.15 -8.99 -22.01
C ALA A 282 20.45 -8.56 -21.32
N GLU A 283 20.51 -8.60 -19.99
CA GLU A 283 21.74 -8.26 -19.26
C GLU A 283 22.84 -9.30 -19.49
N ARG A 284 22.52 -10.60 -19.41
CA ARG A 284 23.45 -11.68 -19.79
C ARG A 284 23.96 -11.54 -21.23
N ALA A 285 23.08 -11.16 -22.17
CA ALA A 285 23.47 -10.93 -23.55
C ALA A 285 24.47 -9.76 -23.71
N LYS A 286 24.32 -8.69 -22.91
CA LYS A 286 25.30 -7.59 -22.88
C LYS A 286 26.64 -8.03 -22.28
N GLU A 287 26.63 -8.84 -21.23
CA GLU A 287 27.87 -9.37 -20.61
C GLU A 287 28.68 -10.21 -21.61
N LEU A 288 28.00 -10.91 -22.51
CA LEU A 288 28.61 -11.72 -23.56
C LEU A 288 28.96 -10.90 -24.83
N ASP A 289 28.61 -9.62 -24.91
CA ASP A 289 28.87 -8.77 -26.07
C ASP A 289 30.35 -8.35 -26.14
N VAL A 290 31.04 -8.75 -27.21
CA VAL A 290 32.45 -8.43 -27.44
C VAL A 290 32.66 -7.02 -28.01
N VAL A 291 31.62 -6.37 -28.57
CA VAL A 291 31.75 -5.07 -29.23
C VAL A 291 32.22 -3.96 -28.26
N PRO A 292 31.65 -3.78 -27.06
CA PRO A 292 32.12 -2.77 -26.11
C PRO A 292 33.56 -3.01 -25.66
N ALA A 293 33.95 -4.27 -25.42
CA ALA A 293 35.30 -4.63 -25.02
C ALA A 293 36.33 -4.31 -26.12
N LEU A 294 36.04 -4.63 -27.39
CA LEU A 294 36.92 -4.28 -28.52
C LEU A 294 37.02 -2.77 -28.74
N ARG A 295 35.93 -2.03 -28.55
CA ARG A 295 35.96 -0.55 -28.62
C ARG A 295 36.84 0.05 -27.52
N ASN A 296 36.78 -0.48 -26.31
CA ASN A 296 37.64 -0.06 -25.20
C ASN A 296 39.12 -0.39 -25.45
N LEU A 297 39.41 -1.45 -26.20
CA LEU A 297 40.75 -1.80 -26.67
C LEU A 297 41.24 -0.95 -27.86
N GLY A 298 40.44 0.01 -28.33
CA GLY A 298 40.82 0.98 -29.37
C GLY A 298 40.46 0.57 -30.80
N PHE A 299 39.73 -0.53 -31.01
CA PHE A 299 39.25 -0.91 -32.35
C PHE A 299 38.11 0.01 -32.82
N ARG A 300 38.07 0.29 -34.12
CA ARG A 300 36.98 1.07 -34.70
C ARG A 300 35.66 0.31 -34.65
N ALA A 301 34.56 1.06 -34.65
CA ALA A 301 33.20 0.52 -34.52
C ALA A 301 32.83 -0.50 -35.61
N ASP A 302 33.28 -0.27 -36.84
CA ASP A 302 33.11 -1.17 -37.98
C ASP A 302 33.86 -2.50 -37.78
N GLN A 303 35.11 -2.42 -37.32
CA GLN A 303 35.95 -3.60 -37.05
C GLN A 303 35.41 -4.43 -35.88
N ALA A 304 35.01 -3.78 -34.79
CA ALA A 304 34.43 -4.46 -33.62
C ALA A 304 33.14 -5.22 -33.98
N ARG A 305 32.27 -4.63 -34.82
CA ARG A 305 31.04 -5.30 -35.30
C ARG A 305 31.33 -6.49 -36.22
N LEU A 306 32.30 -6.37 -37.12
CA LEU A 306 32.70 -7.47 -38.00
C LEU A 306 33.29 -8.63 -37.19
N ALA A 307 34.13 -8.34 -36.20
CA ALA A 307 34.69 -9.36 -35.32
C ALA A 307 33.63 -10.01 -34.42
N ALA A 308 32.65 -9.23 -33.92
CA ALA A 308 31.52 -9.78 -33.16
C ALA A 308 30.69 -10.75 -34.00
N ALA A 309 30.34 -10.39 -35.24
CA ALA A 309 29.62 -11.28 -36.14
C ALA A 309 30.40 -12.58 -36.45
N HIS A 310 31.74 -12.49 -36.53
CA HIS A 310 32.58 -13.68 -36.66
C HIS A 310 32.53 -14.54 -35.40
N CYS A 311 32.60 -13.96 -34.21
CA CYS A 311 32.44 -14.68 -32.95
C CYS A 311 31.07 -15.32 -32.80
N ASP A 312 29.99 -14.64 -33.17
CA ASP A 312 28.62 -15.19 -33.13
C ASP A 312 28.48 -16.42 -34.03
N SER A 313 29.19 -16.46 -35.16
CA SER A 313 29.18 -17.61 -36.08
C SER A 313 30.07 -18.79 -35.65
N THR A 314 31.07 -18.54 -34.79
CA THR A 314 32.12 -19.52 -34.45
C THR A 314 31.99 -20.06 -33.03
N VAL A 315 31.65 -19.18 -32.09
CA VAL A 315 31.51 -19.45 -30.66
C VAL A 315 30.32 -18.61 -30.12
N PRO A 316 29.07 -18.94 -30.50
CA PRO A 316 27.88 -18.17 -30.11
C PRO A 316 27.66 -18.12 -28.58
N ASP A 317 27.88 -19.25 -27.90
CA ASP A 317 27.55 -19.43 -26.47
C ASP A 317 28.79 -19.60 -25.57
N GLY A 318 29.99 -19.32 -26.08
CA GLY A 318 31.22 -19.43 -25.29
C GLY A 318 31.40 -18.26 -24.31
N PRO A 319 32.20 -18.44 -23.24
CA PRO A 319 32.48 -17.38 -22.28
C PRO A 319 33.09 -16.17 -22.99
N LEU A 320 32.84 -14.97 -22.46
CA LEU A 320 33.29 -13.70 -23.06
C LEU A 320 34.79 -13.73 -23.41
N GLU A 321 35.62 -14.31 -22.55
CA GLU A 321 37.06 -14.43 -22.77
C GLU A 321 37.40 -15.22 -24.04
N GLU A 322 36.71 -16.35 -24.28
CA GLU A 322 36.91 -17.17 -25.48
C GLU A 322 36.43 -16.43 -26.74
N ARG A 323 35.28 -15.76 -26.64
CA ARG A 323 34.75 -14.93 -27.74
C ARG A 323 35.68 -13.75 -28.05
N LEU A 324 36.29 -13.12 -27.04
CA LEU A 324 37.28 -12.06 -27.24
C LEU A 324 38.57 -12.57 -27.88
N ARG A 325 39.07 -13.74 -27.46
CA ARG A 325 40.25 -14.35 -28.10
C ARG A 325 39.97 -14.64 -29.58
N THR A 326 38.80 -15.18 -29.91
CA THR A 326 38.39 -15.44 -31.29
C THR A 326 38.27 -14.14 -32.10
N ALA A 327 37.68 -13.08 -31.53
CA ALA A 327 37.59 -11.77 -32.17
C ALA A 327 38.97 -11.17 -32.46
N LEU A 328 39.88 -11.20 -31.47
CA LEU A 328 41.23 -10.66 -31.60
C LEU A 328 42.06 -11.46 -32.62
N ARG A 329 41.88 -12.78 -32.71
CA ARG A 329 42.51 -13.62 -33.74
C ARG A 329 42.01 -13.28 -35.15
N PHE A 330 40.72 -12.97 -35.29
CA PHE A 330 40.15 -12.53 -36.56
C PHE A 330 40.65 -11.14 -37.01
N LEU A 331 40.84 -10.23 -36.04
CA LEU A 331 41.34 -8.88 -36.29
C LEU A 331 42.87 -8.80 -36.43
N ALA A 332 43.60 -9.84 -36.03
CA ALA A 332 45.05 -9.89 -36.17
C ALA A 332 45.45 -9.90 -37.65
N PRO A 333 46.40 -9.06 -38.07
CA PRO A 333 46.91 -9.13 -39.44
C PRO A 333 47.54 -10.52 -39.68
N PRO A 334 47.40 -11.09 -40.89
CA PRO A 334 48.03 -12.37 -41.19
C PRO A 334 49.53 -12.23 -40.94
N ALA A 335 50.09 -13.12 -40.11
CA ALA A 335 51.50 -13.11 -39.77
C ALA A 335 52.32 -12.95 -41.06
N ARG A 336 53.02 -11.82 -41.20
CA ARG A 336 53.98 -11.66 -42.29
C ARG A 336 54.97 -12.80 -42.15
N ARG A 337 54.96 -13.76 -43.08
CA ARG A 337 55.97 -14.82 -43.14
C ARG A 337 57.33 -14.13 -43.21
N TRP A 338 58.06 -14.13 -42.11
CA TRP A 338 59.45 -13.74 -42.10
C TRP A 338 60.20 -14.74 -42.99
N ARG A 339 60.68 -14.27 -44.15
CA ARG A 339 61.56 -15.04 -45.03
C ARG A 339 62.99 -14.61 -44.73
N PRO A 340 63.88 -15.47 -44.23
CA PRO A 340 65.30 -15.16 -44.17
C PRO A 340 65.85 -14.98 -45.58
N VAL A 341 66.68 -13.95 -45.79
CA VAL A 341 67.34 -13.65 -47.07
C VAL A 341 68.43 -14.70 -47.31
N PRO A 342 68.49 -15.35 -48.49
CA PRO A 342 69.54 -16.33 -48.78
C PRO A 342 70.87 -15.61 -49.06
N ASN A 343 71.88 -15.87 -48.24
CA ASN A 343 73.26 -15.45 -48.51
C ASN A 343 73.82 -16.31 -49.65
N GLY A 344 74.02 -15.69 -50.81
CA GLY A 344 74.78 -16.25 -51.91
C GLY A 344 75.67 -15.18 -52.52
N LEU A 345 76.96 -15.21 -52.21
CA LEU A 345 78.01 -14.51 -52.95
C LEU A 345 79.27 -15.39 -52.93
N ALA A 346 79.54 -15.97 -54.08
CA ALA A 346 80.86 -16.33 -54.60
C ALA A 346 80.79 -16.07 -56.13
N PRO A 347 81.87 -16.05 -56.92
CA PRO A 347 83.30 -16.24 -56.59
C PRO A 347 84.25 -15.24 -57.32
N ALA A 348 85.58 -15.37 -57.15
CA ALA A 348 86.61 -15.27 -58.21
C ALA A 348 88.04 -15.45 -57.64
N PRO A 349 89.04 -15.78 -58.47
CA PRO A 349 89.08 -16.72 -59.60
C PRO A 349 89.73 -18.07 -59.22
#